data_AF-A0A178Z349-F1
#
_entry.id   AF-A0A178Z349-F1
#
_cell.length_a   1.000
_cell.length_b   1.000
_cell.length_c   1.000
_cell.angle_alpha   90.00
_cell.angle_beta   90.00
_cell.angle_gamma   90.00
#
_symmetry.space_group_name_H-M   'P 1'
#
loop_
_entity.id
_entity.type
_entity.pdbx_description
1 polymer ?
#
loop_
_entity_poly.entity_id
_entity_poly.type
_entity_poly.pdbx_seq_one_letter_code
_entity_poly.pdbx_strand_id
1 'polypeptide(L)'
;MAPRHENRTNPCTNHAVSITDNRMEPTNASTPILDLPIEILDRIIGFVDTDTPQHVRNLRQTCRTISELCEPAFCNGLSSLSKFEKDCPPDSCKNYSSLRRSSEFILAARPERYNLVNTFIAHTKADRNDRGQRGLVRFVHKLPKLRVLHVCDVRCCRDHKGFGEDPKVSFYPRVNNMLSSLAFTELRECRLCPLSYSPVQIAPVLKAPKLTTLVVSYPTLDSLDETLPAINSIPLKHLTLLVNPRMNRQAVHSILSMPKALETLAFDDSRAPSVQSEDGMLEELLLTLARYQPGLKALKVFATARSVLSDPSLTGRFDFSQLTGLKELSFSNHRTIPINCFFNLPTGLESLRLNNNVNTIMLAKALIQLSSRPNFTCPLHLDIDVDYSLREHSDEFSYYLRDPDSIVGRTVLTGRLRGIDMLMRNLFCKQLTLTERGYTAERRLEAIRTYPARGIKMERPYVLLEDTYYDSEIYGDPRPYIMKGRKGNDHSVFDGCSFPLRRCSPYMGSRWDSDSHSD
;
A
#
# COMPACT_ATOMS: atom_id res chain seq x y z
N MET A 1 -1.01 -76.49 -6.08
CA MET A 1 -0.25 -77.29 -7.06
C MET A 1 0.46 -76.34 -8.00
N ALA A 2 1.80 -76.28 -7.91
CA ALA A 2 2.66 -75.85 -9.02
C ALA A 2 2.88 -77.06 -9.95
N PRO A 3 3.31 -76.88 -11.21
CA PRO A 3 4.75 -76.71 -11.47
C PRO A 3 5.16 -75.72 -12.58
N ARG A 4 6.45 -75.39 -12.52
CA ARG A 4 7.36 -74.65 -13.43
C ARG A 4 7.57 -75.42 -14.77
N HIS A 5 8.07 -74.88 -15.88
CA HIS A 5 9.37 -74.23 -16.15
C HIS A 5 9.44 -73.67 -17.60
N GLU A 6 10.08 -72.48 -17.77
CA GLU A 6 11.16 -72.08 -18.72
C GLU A 6 11.12 -72.46 -20.24
N ASN A 7 11.66 -71.72 -21.23
CA ASN A 7 12.51 -70.52 -21.33
C ASN A 7 12.60 -70.05 -22.82
N ARG A 8 12.95 -68.74 -23.02
CA ARG A 8 13.80 -68.12 -24.07
C ARG A 8 13.29 -67.61 -25.46
N THR A 9 13.46 -66.27 -25.59
CA THR A 9 14.12 -65.41 -26.63
C THR A 9 13.44 -65.00 -27.95
N ASN A 10 13.12 -63.68 -28.05
CA ASN A 10 13.39 -62.60 -29.05
C ASN A 10 13.52 -62.91 -30.57
N PRO A 11 13.34 -61.92 -31.51
CA PRO A 11 13.24 -60.45 -31.34
C PRO A 11 12.17 -59.72 -32.19
N CYS A 12 12.04 -58.42 -31.90
CA CYS A 12 11.26 -57.40 -32.60
C CYS A 12 11.95 -56.89 -33.88
N THR A 13 11.17 -56.60 -34.91
CA THR A 13 11.52 -55.68 -36.01
C THR A 13 10.27 -54.93 -36.45
N ASN A 14 10.30 -53.60 -36.49
CA ASN A 14 9.59 -52.82 -37.50
C ASN A 14 10.17 -51.39 -37.62
N HIS A 15 10.82 -51.19 -38.77
CA HIS A 15 10.93 -49.98 -39.60
C HIS A 15 11.06 -48.60 -38.97
N ALA A 16 12.30 -48.10 -38.99
CA ALA A 16 12.64 -46.68 -38.99
C ALA A 16 12.48 -46.08 -40.40
N VAL A 17 11.78 -44.95 -40.50
CA VAL A 17 11.81 -44.07 -41.67
C VAL A 17 12.96 -43.08 -41.47
N SER A 18 13.84 -43.03 -42.46
CA SER A 18 14.98 -42.13 -42.59
C SER A 18 14.50 -40.69 -42.83
N ILE A 19 14.90 -39.77 -41.95
CA ILE A 19 14.99 -38.34 -42.26
C ILE A 19 16.48 -38.07 -42.47
N THR A 20 16.82 -37.76 -43.71
CA THR A 20 18.17 -37.45 -44.16
C THR A 20 18.66 -36.10 -43.65
N ASP A 21 19.97 -36.08 -43.43
CA ASP A 21 20.84 -34.99 -43.02
C ASP A 21 20.48 -33.60 -43.54
N ASN A 22 20.16 -32.71 -42.60
CA ASN A 22 20.58 -31.31 -42.64
C ASN A 22 21.45 -31.07 -41.41
N ARG A 23 22.73 -31.46 -41.51
CA ARG A 23 23.77 -30.98 -40.60
C ARG A 23 23.95 -29.47 -40.83
N MET A 24 23.24 -28.66 -40.07
CA MET A 24 23.80 -27.39 -39.64
C MET A 24 24.93 -27.73 -38.68
N GLU A 25 26.16 -27.49 -39.10
CA GLU A 25 27.29 -27.45 -38.18
C GLU A 25 26.96 -26.47 -37.05
N PRO A 26 27.12 -26.86 -35.77
CA PRO A 26 27.04 -25.89 -34.69
C PRO A 26 28.22 -24.93 -34.89
N THR A 27 27.93 -23.68 -35.21
CA THR A 27 28.90 -22.59 -35.09
C THR A 27 29.36 -22.53 -33.63
N ASN A 28 30.47 -23.22 -33.37
CA ASN A 28 31.20 -23.25 -32.12
C ASN A 28 31.80 -21.86 -31.85
N ALA A 29 31.03 -21.03 -31.15
CA ALA A 29 31.54 -20.01 -30.23
C ALA A 29 30.39 -19.49 -29.37
N SER A 30 29.67 -20.36 -28.65
CA SER A 30 28.92 -19.86 -27.49
C SER A 30 29.95 -19.63 -26.39
N THR A 31 30.48 -18.42 -26.28
CA THR A 31 31.31 -18.03 -25.14
C THR A 31 30.58 -18.43 -23.86
N PRO A 32 31.17 -19.30 -23.01
CA PRO A 32 30.57 -19.65 -21.74
C PRO A 32 30.21 -18.37 -20.97
N ILE A 33 29.02 -18.31 -20.38
CA ILE A 33 28.58 -17.13 -19.61
C ILE A 33 29.58 -16.79 -18.49
N LEU A 34 30.31 -17.78 -17.99
CA LEU A 34 31.34 -17.61 -16.96
C LEU A 34 32.63 -16.92 -17.46
N ASP A 35 32.82 -16.82 -18.77
CA ASP A 35 33.95 -16.10 -19.38
C ASP A 35 33.63 -14.62 -19.62
N LEU A 36 32.40 -14.17 -19.27
CA LEU A 36 32.06 -12.76 -19.25
C LEU A 36 32.83 -12.03 -18.11
N PRO A 37 33.25 -10.77 -18.33
CA PRO A 37 33.78 -9.93 -17.26
C PRO A 37 32.85 -9.87 -16.05
N ILE A 38 33.44 -9.87 -14.85
CA ILE A 38 32.70 -9.85 -13.57
C ILE A 38 31.76 -8.65 -13.51
N GLU A 39 32.14 -7.50 -14.06
CA GLU A 39 31.32 -6.29 -14.09
C GLU A 39 30.04 -6.47 -14.91
N ILE A 40 30.06 -7.32 -15.93
CA ILE A 40 28.88 -7.66 -16.73
C ILE A 40 27.98 -8.61 -15.95
N LEU A 41 28.56 -9.63 -15.31
CA LEU A 41 27.83 -10.58 -14.46
C LEU A 41 27.15 -9.86 -13.28
N ASP A 42 27.84 -8.91 -12.63
CA ASP A 42 27.29 -8.08 -11.56
C ASP A 42 26.12 -7.22 -12.03
N ARG A 43 26.19 -6.65 -13.24
CA ARG A 43 25.06 -5.91 -13.83
C ARG A 43 23.87 -6.83 -14.10
N ILE A 44 24.10 -8.03 -14.63
CA ILE A 44 23.04 -9.02 -14.86
C ILE A 44 22.37 -9.37 -13.53
N ILE A 45 23.14 -9.64 -12.48
CA ILE A 45 22.63 -9.93 -11.14
C ILE A 45 21.83 -8.74 -10.61
N GLY A 46 22.31 -7.51 -10.81
CA GLY A 46 21.62 -6.28 -10.43
C GLY A 46 20.24 -6.13 -11.09
N PHE A 47 20.11 -6.46 -12.38
CA PHE A 47 18.81 -6.47 -13.06
C PHE A 47 17.88 -7.58 -12.52
N VAL A 48 18.43 -8.75 -12.19
CA VAL A 48 17.64 -9.86 -11.65
C VAL A 48 17.15 -9.60 -10.22
N ASP A 49 17.95 -8.90 -9.40
CA ASP A 49 17.57 -8.47 -8.05
C ASP A 49 16.41 -7.47 -8.06
N THR A 50 16.35 -6.59 -9.08
CA THR A 50 15.23 -5.65 -9.24
C THR A 50 13.92 -6.32 -9.65
N ASP A 51 13.98 -7.43 -10.40
CA ASP A 51 12.78 -8.12 -10.89
C ASP A 51 12.15 -9.01 -9.81
N THR A 52 12.89 -10.01 -9.29
CA THR A 52 12.40 -10.82 -8.15
C THR A 52 13.55 -11.37 -7.28
N PRO A 53 13.44 -11.28 -5.93
CA PRO A 53 14.43 -11.87 -5.02
C PRO A 53 14.56 -13.40 -5.14
N GLN A 54 13.57 -14.07 -5.75
CA GLN A 54 13.60 -15.52 -5.96
C GLN A 54 14.54 -15.90 -7.11
N HIS A 55 14.66 -15.06 -8.15
CA HIS A 55 15.56 -15.33 -9.27
C HIS A 55 17.03 -15.25 -8.85
N VAL A 56 17.39 -14.34 -7.93
CA VAL A 56 18.74 -14.27 -7.35
C VAL A 56 19.10 -15.57 -6.62
N ARG A 57 18.14 -16.22 -5.96
CA ARG A 57 18.37 -17.52 -5.29
C ARG A 57 18.68 -18.63 -6.28
N ASN A 58 17.95 -18.67 -7.39
CA ASN A 58 18.16 -19.67 -8.43
C ASN A 58 19.53 -19.45 -9.11
N LEU A 59 19.90 -18.20 -9.39
CA LEU A 59 21.23 -17.85 -9.92
C LEU A 59 22.34 -18.30 -8.98
N ARG A 60 22.19 -18.08 -7.68
CA ARG A 60 23.17 -18.46 -6.66
C ARG A 60 23.45 -19.96 -6.60
N GLN A 61 22.55 -20.82 -7.10
CA GLN A 61 22.70 -22.28 -7.13
C GLN A 61 23.46 -22.80 -8.37
N THR A 62 23.80 -21.94 -9.34
CA THR A 62 24.40 -22.35 -10.61
C THR A 62 25.84 -22.85 -10.47
N CYS A 63 26.73 -22.00 -9.93
CA CYS A 63 28.12 -22.34 -9.66
C CYS A 63 28.69 -21.45 -8.56
N ARG A 64 29.88 -21.78 -8.05
CA ARG A 64 30.51 -21.07 -6.94
C ARG A 64 30.76 -19.58 -7.24
N THR A 65 31.27 -19.26 -8.43
CA THR A 65 31.59 -17.87 -8.82
C THR A 65 30.34 -17.00 -8.81
N ILE A 66 29.27 -17.43 -9.49
CA ILE A 66 27.98 -16.73 -9.48
C ILE A 66 27.39 -16.68 -8.06
N SER A 67 27.57 -17.74 -7.28
CA SER A 67 27.13 -17.77 -5.89
C SER A 67 27.73 -16.63 -5.06
N GLU A 68 29.05 -16.39 -5.21
CA GLU A 68 29.79 -15.33 -4.54
C GLU A 68 29.39 -13.94 -5.04
N LEU A 69 29.21 -13.76 -6.36
CA LEU A 69 28.74 -12.50 -6.95
C LEU A 69 27.30 -12.15 -6.57
N CYS A 70 26.43 -13.15 -6.37
CA CYS A 70 25.06 -12.95 -5.91
C CYS A 70 24.96 -12.62 -4.41
N GLU A 71 26.02 -12.78 -3.61
CA GLU A 71 25.94 -12.60 -2.14
C GLU A 71 25.41 -11.21 -1.71
N PRO A 72 25.88 -10.07 -2.30
CA PRO A 72 25.36 -8.75 -1.94
C PRO A 72 23.87 -8.61 -2.23
N ALA A 73 23.42 -8.96 -3.43
CA ALA A 73 22.01 -8.92 -3.83
C ALA A 73 21.15 -9.84 -2.94
N PHE A 74 21.62 -11.07 -2.72
CA PHE A 74 20.94 -12.05 -1.88
C PHE A 74 20.77 -11.59 -0.42
N CYS A 75 21.77 -10.90 0.14
CA CYS A 75 21.73 -10.43 1.53
C CYS A 75 21.11 -9.03 1.68
N ASN A 76 20.90 -8.29 0.59
CA ASN A 76 20.48 -6.89 0.59
C ASN A 76 19.17 -6.66 1.34
N GLY A 77 18.18 -7.54 1.08
CA GLY A 77 16.83 -7.47 1.66
C GLY A 77 16.48 -8.69 2.49
N LEU A 78 16.14 -8.46 3.77
CA LEU A 78 15.69 -9.49 4.68
C LEU A 78 14.25 -9.23 5.10
N SER A 79 13.37 -10.20 4.87
CA SER A 79 11.97 -10.15 5.29
C SER A 79 11.64 -11.28 6.25
N SER A 80 10.92 -10.95 7.32
CA SER A 80 10.39 -11.94 8.26
C SER A 80 9.09 -12.60 7.78
N LEU A 81 8.65 -12.39 6.53
CA LEU A 81 7.51 -13.10 5.91
C LEU A 81 7.91 -14.14 4.89
N SER A 82 9.21 -14.34 4.64
CA SER A 82 9.66 -15.17 3.53
C SER A 82 8.90 -16.51 3.53
N LYS A 83 8.07 -16.71 2.50
CA LYS A 83 7.29 -17.93 2.17
C LYS A 83 8.21 -19.13 1.87
N PHE A 84 9.31 -19.30 2.60
CA PHE A 84 10.14 -20.51 2.56
C PHE A 84 9.45 -21.71 3.20
N GLU A 85 8.20 -21.58 3.67
CA GLU A 85 7.46 -22.63 4.34
C GLU A 85 6.93 -23.74 3.41
N LYS A 86 7.01 -23.60 2.08
CA LYS A 86 6.47 -24.61 1.15
C LYS A 86 7.41 -25.77 0.79
N ASP A 87 8.71 -25.63 0.98
CA ASP A 87 9.68 -26.68 0.65
C ASP A 87 10.06 -27.56 1.86
N CYS A 88 9.42 -27.36 3.00
CA CYS A 88 9.58 -28.22 4.16
C CYS A 88 8.44 -29.27 4.20
N PRO A 89 8.74 -30.58 4.21
CA PRO A 89 7.74 -31.63 4.30
C PRO A 89 6.83 -31.44 5.53
N PRO A 90 5.50 -31.67 5.41
CA PRO A 90 4.51 -31.43 6.47
C PRO A 90 4.84 -32.11 7.80
N ASP A 91 5.55 -33.23 7.76
CA ASP A 91 5.85 -34.03 8.96
C ASP A 91 7.11 -33.59 9.71
N SER A 92 7.92 -32.70 9.12
CA SER A 92 9.12 -32.13 9.78
C SER A 92 8.85 -30.80 10.50
N CYS A 93 7.69 -30.18 10.27
CA CYS A 93 7.39 -28.80 10.68
C CYS A 93 6.28 -28.67 11.73
N LYS A 94 6.25 -29.59 12.70
CA LYS A 94 5.39 -29.43 13.90
C LYS A 94 5.94 -28.42 14.92
N ASN A 95 7.05 -27.74 14.62
CA ASN A 95 7.63 -26.67 15.44
C ASN A 95 7.80 -25.38 14.62
N TYR A 96 6.81 -24.49 14.66
CA TYR A 96 6.76 -23.16 14.03
C TYR A 96 7.94 -22.26 14.47
N SER A 97 9.10 -22.41 13.80
CA SER A 97 10.35 -21.67 14.03
C SER A 97 11.19 -21.47 12.75
N SER A 98 10.61 -21.71 11.57
CA SER A 98 11.30 -21.77 10.27
C SER A 98 11.86 -20.43 9.79
N LEU A 99 11.24 -19.30 10.14
CA LEU A 99 11.72 -17.95 9.81
C LEU A 99 12.98 -17.53 10.57
N ARG A 100 13.20 -18.12 11.75
CA ARG A 100 14.36 -17.83 12.61
C ARG A 100 15.62 -18.58 12.21
N ARG A 101 15.47 -19.68 11.49
CA ARG A 101 16.60 -20.55 11.14
C ARG A 101 17.17 -20.30 9.75
N SER A 102 16.57 -19.47 8.91
CA SER A 102 17.14 -19.17 7.59
C SER A 102 17.98 -17.89 7.61
N SER A 103 17.39 -16.71 7.85
CA SER A 103 18.13 -15.43 7.72
C SER A 103 19.21 -15.24 8.80
N GLU A 104 18.90 -15.50 10.08
CA GLU A 104 19.91 -15.42 11.15
C GLU A 104 21.01 -16.47 10.98
N PHE A 105 20.69 -17.67 10.52
CA PHE A 105 21.67 -18.73 10.26
C PHE A 105 22.56 -18.40 9.05
N ILE A 106 21.97 -17.89 7.96
CA ILE A 106 22.69 -17.44 6.77
C ILE A 106 23.71 -16.36 7.14
N LEU A 107 23.32 -15.38 7.96
CA LEU A 107 24.24 -14.32 8.39
C LEU A 107 25.23 -14.81 9.47
N ALA A 108 24.81 -15.68 10.39
CA ALA A 108 25.69 -16.22 11.42
C ALA A 108 26.79 -17.11 10.83
N ALA A 109 26.51 -17.80 9.73
CA ALA A 109 27.49 -18.61 9.01
C ALA A 109 28.61 -17.77 8.36
N ARG A 110 28.34 -16.49 8.06
CA ARG A 110 29.27 -15.54 7.46
C ARG A 110 29.01 -14.13 8.00
N PRO A 111 29.62 -13.75 9.14
CA PRO A 111 29.34 -12.49 9.82
C PRO A 111 29.54 -11.23 8.95
N GLU A 112 30.41 -11.29 7.95
CA GLU A 112 30.60 -10.21 6.99
C GLU A 112 29.30 -9.84 6.22
N ARG A 113 28.36 -10.79 6.09
CA ARG A 113 27.05 -10.55 5.44
C ARG A 113 26.17 -9.56 6.19
N TYR A 114 26.38 -9.37 7.49
CA TYR A 114 25.66 -8.34 8.25
C TYR A 114 25.87 -6.93 7.65
N ASN A 115 27.02 -6.68 7.02
CA ASN A 115 27.34 -5.41 6.35
C ASN A 115 26.69 -5.26 4.96
N LEU A 116 26.06 -6.31 4.43
CA LEU A 116 25.40 -6.32 3.12
C LEU A 116 23.91 -6.00 3.22
N VAL A 117 23.33 -6.13 4.42
CA VAL A 117 21.89 -5.92 4.65
C VAL A 117 21.60 -4.42 4.70
N ASN A 118 20.84 -3.92 3.71
CA ASN A 118 20.37 -2.54 3.68
C ASN A 118 18.88 -2.42 4.01
N THR A 119 18.11 -3.48 3.83
CA THR A 119 16.66 -3.49 4.03
C THR A 119 16.26 -4.61 4.99
N PHE A 120 15.57 -4.24 6.06
CA PHE A 120 15.00 -5.19 7.01
C PHE A 120 13.51 -4.94 7.19
N ILE A 121 12.71 -5.95 6.89
CA ILE A 121 11.26 -5.92 6.99
C ILE A 121 10.82 -7.00 7.95
N ALA A 122 10.29 -6.60 9.10
CA ALA A 122 9.68 -7.47 10.06
C ALA A 122 8.16 -7.33 10.05
N HIS A 123 7.50 -8.46 9.83
CA HIS A 123 6.09 -8.64 10.04
C HIS A 123 5.86 -9.53 11.24
N THR A 124 5.34 -8.94 12.30
CA THR A 124 5.02 -9.66 13.52
C THR A 124 3.57 -10.12 13.47
N LYS A 125 3.34 -11.43 13.56
CA LYS A 125 2.00 -11.94 13.90
C LYS A 125 1.75 -11.59 15.36
N ALA A 126 0.52 -11.18 15.69
CA ALA A 126 0.07 -10.89 17.06
C ALA A 126 0.06 -12.13 17.99
N ASP A 127 0.77 -13.20 17.61
CA ASP A 127 0.77 -14.46 18.35
C ASP A 127 1.83 -14.46 19.45
N ARG A 128 1.53 -15.14 20.55
CA ARG A 128 2.12 -15.03 21.90
C ARG A 128 3.59 -15.49 22.03
N ASN A 129 4.33 -15.58 20.93
CA ASN A 129 5.69 -16.13 20.95
C ASN A 129 6.73 -15.09 21.38
N ASP A 130 6.82 -14.91 22.69
CA ASP A 130 7.77 -14.07 23.42
C ASP A 130 9.23 -14.27 22.99
N ARG A 131 9.62 -15.52 22.68
CA ARG A 131 10.96 -15.82 22.17
C ARG A 131 11.16 -15.14 20.83
N GLY A 132 10.19 -15.25 19.92
CA GLY A 132 10.08 -14.64 18.58
C GLY A 132 10.51 -13.18 18.52
N GLN A 133 9.90 -12.41 19.40
CA GLN A 133 10.08 -10.97 19.52
C GLN A 133 11.48 -10.57 20.01
N ARG A 134 12.08 -11.34 20.94
CA ARG A 134 13.44 -11.08 21.44
C ARG A 134 14.54 -11.26 20.38
N GLY A 135 14.33 -12.13 19.39
CA GLY A 135 15.31 -12.37 18.32
C GLY A 135 15.39 -11.21 17.34
N LEU A 136 14.23 -10.66 16.95
CA LEU A 136 14.13 -9.52 16.05
C LEU A 136 14.89 -8.30 16.59
N VAL A 137 14.71 -7.99 17.88
CA VAL A 137 15.43 -6.90 18.55
C VAL A 137 16.96 -7.11 18.49
N ARG A 138 17.43 -8.32 18.82
CA ARG A 138 18.87 -8.65 18.74
C ARG A 138 19.42 -8.59 17.32
N PHE A 139 18.57 -8.83 16.32
CA PHE A 139 18.98 -8.88 14.93
C PHE A 139 19.27 -7.49 14.37
N VAL A 140 18.38 -6.52 14.59
CA VAL A 140 18.53 -5.15 14.07
C VAL A 140 19.82 -4.50 14.58
N HIS A 141 20.20 -4.77 15.83
CA HIS A 141 21.49 -4.34 16.42
C HIS A 141 22.74 -4.74 15.64
N LYS A 142 22.66 -5.78 14.81
CA LYS A 142 23.79 -6.27 14.03
C LYS A 142 23.85 -5.70 12.62
N LEU A 143 22.97 -4.76 12.24
CA LEU A 143 22.84 -4.27 10.87
C LEU A 143 23.38 -2.83 10.75
N PRO A 144 24.70 -2.62 10.67
CA PRO A 144 25.30 -1.28 10.75
C PRO A 144 25.02 -0.40 9.52
N LYS A 145 24.64 -0.97 8.37
CA LYS A 145 24.36 -0.25 7.13
C LYS A 145 22.86 -0.17 6.80
N LEU A 146 21.99 -0.42 7.78
CA LEU A 146 20.56 -0.47 7.56
C LEU A 146 20.02 0.88 7.05
N ARG A 147 19.42 0.87 5.86
CA ARG A 147 18.82 2.03 5.19
C ARG A 147 17.30 2.04 5.29
N VAL A 148 16.68 0.86 5.30
CA VAL A 148 15.21 0.70 5.36
C VAL A 148 14.86 -0.24 6.50
N LEU A 149 14.04 0.24 7.44
CA LEU A 149 13.53 -0.54 8.57
C LEU A 149 12.00 -0.51 8.56
N HIS A 150 11.37 -1.66 8.31
CA HIS A 150 9.93 -1.81 8.47
C HIS A 150 9.65 -2.79 9.59
N VAL A 151 8.84 -2.39 10.56
CA VAL A 151 8.30 -3.23 11.61
C VAL A 151 6.79 -3.02 11.61
N CYS A 152 6.04 -4.01 11.16
CA CYS A 152 4.60 -3.94 10.99
C CYS A 152 3.95 -5.17 11.62
N ASP A 153 2.90 -4.97 12.40
CA ASP A 153 2.10 -6.11 12.84
C ASP A 153 1.17 -6.56 11.69
N VAL A 154 0.97 -7.87 11.52
CA VAL A 154 0.10 -8.44 10.47
C VAL A 154 -1.01 -9.28 11.08
N ARG A 155 -2.26 -9.04 10.64
CA ARG A 155 -3.42 -9.85 11.04
C ARG A 155 -3.44 -11.12 10.20
N CYS A 156 -3.55 -12.28 10.85
CA CYS A 156 -3.92 -13.49 10.13
C CYS A 156 -5.43 -13.45 9.89
N CYS A 157 -5.86 -13.62 8.63
CA CYS A 157 -7.28 -13.58 8.21
C CYS A 157 -8.20 -14.63 8.89
N ARG A 158 -7.72 -15.40 9.88
CA ARG A 158 -8.51 -16.37 10.64
C ARG A 158 -8.89 -15.89 12.04
N ASP A 159 -8.32 -14.79 12.52
CA ASP A 159 -8.56 -14.28 13.86
C ASP A 159 -9.71 -13.25 13.88
N HIS A 160 -10.86 -13.66 13.32
CA HIS A 160 -12.11 -12.87 13.33
C HIS A 160 -12.86 -12.93 14.68
N LYS A 161 -12.33 -13.65 15.67
CA LYS A 161 -12.96 -13.73 16.99
C LYS A 161 -12.42 -12.64 17.90
N GLY A 162 -13.20 -11.56 18.00
CA GLY A 162 -13.33 -10.70 19.18
C GLY A 162 -12.07 -9.94 19.59
N PHE A 163 -12.19 -8.61 19.66
CA PHE A 163 -11.24 -7.79 20.40
C PHE A 163 -11.32 -8.12 21.89
N GLY A 164 -10.61 -9.16 22.30
CA GLY A 164 -10.07 -9.32 23.63
C GLY A 164 -8.57 -9.12 23.52
N GLU A 165 -8.12 -7.86 23.39
CA GLU A 165 -6.71 -7.56 23.59
C GLU A 165 -6.40 -7.92 25.04
N ASP A 166 -5.63 -9.00 25.25
CA ASP A 166 -4.91 -9.16 26.50
C ASP A 166 -3.79 -8.11 26.48
N PRO A 167 -3.85 -7.02 27.30
CA PRO A 167 -2.92 -5.90 27.22
C PRO A 167 -1.46 -6.30 27.50
N LYS A 168 -1.24 -7.53 27.98
CA LYS A 168 0.02 -8.03 28.52
C LYS A 168 1.01 -8.53 27.45
N VAL A 169 0.66 -8.54 26.17
CA VAL A 169 1.55 -9.08 25.11
C VAL A 169 1.72 -8.10 23.93
N SER A 170 1.89 -6.80 24.21
CA SER A 170 2.31 -5.87 23.16
C SER A 170 3.79 -6.09 22.80
N PHE A 171 4.08 -6.24 21.51
CA PHE A 171 5.44 -6.36 20.96
C PHE A 171 6.20 -5.02 20.99
N TYR A 172 5.47 -3.91 20.87
CA TYR A 172 6.03 -2.59 20.64
C TYR A 172 6.82 -1.98 21.80
N PRO A 173 6.57 -2.27 23.09
CA PRO A 173 7.49 -1.92 24.16
C PRO A 173 8.93 -2.40 23.91
N ARG A 174 9.11 -3.58 23.29
CA ARG A 174 10.43 -4.10 22.94
C ARG A 174 11.02 -3.40 21.72
N VAL A 175 10.18 -3.06 20.75
CA VAL A 175 10.57 -2.26 19.60
C VAL A 175 11.06 -0.90 20.09
N ASN A 176 10.33 -0.23 20.98
CA ASN A 176 10.75 1.03 21.58
C ASN A 176 12.12 0.91 22.28
N ASN A 177 12.30 -0.12 23.12
CA ASN A 177 13.61 -0.37 23.74
C ASN A 177 14.73 -0.57 22.70
N MET A 178 14.45 -1.32 21.62
CA MET A 178 15.40 -1.54 20.52
C MET A 178 15.74 -0.23 19.79
N LEU A 179 14.73 0.59 19.49
CA LEU A 179 14.94 1.88 18.82
C LEU A 179 15.83 2.79 19.68
N SER A 180 15.59 2.84 20.99
CA SER A 180 16.37 3.65 21.93
C SER A 180 17.81 3.19 22.10
N SER A 181 18.11 1.91 21.87
CA SER A 181 19.48 1.37 21.93
C SER A 181 20.24 1.41 20.60
N LEU A 182 19.63 1.90 19.52
CA LEU A 182 20.23 1.91 18.18
C LEU A 182 20.69 3.32 17.76
N ALA A 183 21.93 3.40 17.27
CA ALA A 183 22.41 4.55 16.52
C ALA A 183 22.18 4.30 15.02
N PHE A 184 21.09 4.85 14.50
CA PHE A 184 20.77 4.76 13.07
C PHE A 184 21.60 5.76 12.26
N THR A 185 22.72 5.34 11.70
CA THR A 185 23.62 6.22 10.91
C THR A 185 23.26 6.31 9.43
N GLU A 186 22.72 5.23 8.86
CA GLU A 186 22.40 5.10 7.43
C GLU A 186 20.90 5.07 7.12
N LEU A 187 20.04 5.08 8.15
CA LEU A 187 18.59 4.92 7.99
C LEU A 187 17.99 6.08 7.19
N ARG A 188 17.31 5.74 6.10
CA ARG A 188 16.61 6.65 5.19
C ARG A 188 15.10 6.54 5.27
N GLU A 189 14.62 5.33 5.48
CA GLU A 189 13.20 5.01 5.54
C GLU A 189 12.87 4.16 6.77
N CYS A 190 11.85 4.58 7.52
CA CYS A 190 11.36 3.82 8.66
C CYS A 190 9.83 3.68 8.62
N ARG A 191 9.34 2.46 8.86
CA ARG A 191 7.91 2.15 8.98
C ARG A 191 7.64 1.40 10.27
N LEU A 192 6.84 1.97 11.15
CA LEU A 192 6.49 1.42 12.46
C LEU A 192 4.97 1.43 12.62
N CYS A 193 4.32 0.31 12.29
CA CYS A 193 2.85 0.21 12.24
C CYS A 193 2.34 -0.89 13.18
N PRO A 194 2.12 -0.60 14.47
CA PRO A 194 1.45 -1.52 15.38
C PRO A 194 0.01 -1.76 14.93
N LEU A 195 -0.48 -2.98 15.15
CA LEU A 195 -1.88 -3.33 14.87
C LEU A 195 -2.82 -2.88 16.00
N SER A 196 -2.34 -2.98 17.23
CA SER A 196 -3.01 -2.47 18.44
C SER A 196 -2.59 -1.04 18.72
N TYR A 197 -3.27 -0.37 19.66
CA TYR A 197 -2.92 0.97 20.11
C TYR A 197 -1.68 0.97 21.01
N SER A 198 -0.55 0.56 20.44
CA SER A 198 0.74 0.57 21.12
C SER A 198 1.49 1.85 20.76
N PRO A 199 1.82 2.72 21.73
CA PRO A 199 2.63 3.90 21.49
C PRO A 199 4.00 3.56 20.91
N VAL A 200 4.48 4.39 19.97
CA VAL A 200 5.78 4.22 19.33
C VAL A 200 6.68 5.39 19.70
N GLN A 201 7.79 5.12 20.39
CA GLN A 201 8.80 6.13 20.72
C GLN A 201 9.63 6.43 19.47
N ILE A 202 9.43 7.61 18.89
CA ILE A 202 10.01 7.96 17.59
C ILE A 202 11.27 8.84 17.67
N ALA A 203 11.61 9.39 18.84
CA ALA A 203 12.77 10.26 18.99
C ALA A 203 14.09 9.62 18.47
N PRO A 204 14.41 8.34 18.75
CA PRO A 204 15.63 7.72 18.22
C PRO A 204 15.66 7.63 16.69
N VAL A 205 14.49 7.43 16.06
CA VAL A 205 14.37 7.37 14.60
C VAL A 205 14.54 8.75 13.99
N LEU A 206 13.93 9.77 14.58
CA LEU A 206 14.02 11.16 14.13
C LEU A 206 15.42 11.76 14.26
N LYS A 207 16.28 11.17 15.09
CA LYS A 207 17.71 11.52 15.20
C LYS A 207 18.57 10.90 14.10
N ALA A 208 18.05 9.98 13.29
CA ALA A 208 18.80 9.39 12.20
C ALA A 208 19.15 10.46 11.16
N PRO A 209 20.44 10.71 10.86
CA PRO A 209 20.86 11.88 10.10
C PRO A 209 20.52 11.80 8.61
N LYS A 210 20.08 10.65 8.11
CA LYS A 210 19.73 10.45 6.68
C LYS A 210 18.26 10.15 6.47
N LEU A 211 17.42 10.29 7.49
CA LEU A 211 16.00 9.94 7.43
C LEU A 211 15.24 10.91 6.53
N THR A 212 14.67 10.40 5.45
CA THR A 212 13.82 11.17 4.53
C THR A 212 12.36 10.75 4.57
N THR A 213 12.08 9.51 4.99
CA THR A 213 10.75 8.92 4.97
C THR A 213 10.40 8.27 6.31
N LEU A 214 9.29 8.68 6.90
CA LEU A 214 8.77 8.09 8.15
C LEU A 214 7.28 7.74 8.01
N VAL A 215 6.94 6.49 8.31
CA VAL A 215 5.57 6.02 8.43
C VAL A 215 5.39 5.47 9.84
N VAL A 216 4.52 6.07 10.64
CA VAL A 216 4.35 5.65 12.04
C VAL A 216 2.90 5.71 12.50
N SER A 217 2.50 4.73 13.30
CA SER A 217 1.25 4.77 14.06
C SER A 217 1.51 5.11 15.53
N TYR A 218 0.63 5.91 16.12
CA TYR A 218 0.60 6.32 17.53
C TYR A 218 1.95 6.86 18.05
N PRO A 219 2.55 7.85 17.36
CA PRO A 219 3.86 8.37 17.73
C PRO A 219 3.85 9.06 19.09
N THR A 220 4.85 8.79 19.91
CA THR A 220 5.12 9.51 21.17
C THR A 220 6.54 10.04 21.19
N LEU A 221 6.71 11.19 21.82
CA LEU A 221 8.00 11.80 22.13
C LEU A 221 8.12 11.85 23.65
N ASP A 222 9.26 11.42 24.18
CA ASP A 222 9.56 11.61 25.58
C ASP A 222 9.89 13.10 25.80
N SER A 223 9.39 13.68 26.89
CA SER A 223 9.32 15.13 27.13
C SER A 223 10.66 15.79 27.51
N LEU A 224 11.79 15.09 27.41
CA LEU A 224 13.08 15.57 27.90
C LEU A 224 13.93 16.06 26.72
N ASP A 225 13.98 17.37 26.51
CA ASP A 225 15.04 18.23 25.93
C ASP A 225 16.05 17.67 24.91
N GLU A 226 15.67 16.70 24.08
CA GLU A 226 16.52 16.24 23.00
C GLU A 226 16.32 17.15 21.79
N THR A 227 17.39 17.82 21.35
CA THR A 227 17.38 18.58 20.10
C THR A 227 17.00 17.65 18.94
N LEU A 228 15.78 17.82 18.43
CA LEU A 228 15.25 17.12 17.28
C LEU A 228 15.06 18.09 16.11
N PRO A 229 15.49 17.75 14.89
CA PRO A 229 16.32 16.59 14.55
C PRO A 229 17.79 16.77 15.00
N ALA A 230 18.61 15.75 14.80
CA ALA A 230 20.05 15.86 15.04
C ALA A 230 20.69 16.97 14.17
N ILE A 231 21.73 17.63 14.68
CA ILE A 231 22.46 18.66 13.92
C ILE A 231 23.01 18.04 12.62
N ASN A 232 22.90 18.75 11.51
CA ASN A 232 23.28 18.31 10.16
C ASN A 232 22.50 17.11 9.60
N SER A 233 21.33 16.79 10.17
CA SER A 233 20.43 15.79 9.58
C SER A 233 19.89 16.26 8.23
N ILE A 234 19.75 15.33 7.28
CA ILE A 234 18.92 15.52 6.10
C ILE A 234 17.48 15.76 6.57
N PRO A 235 16.79 16.80 6.05
CA PRO A 235 15.41 17.06 6.42
C PRO A 235 14.45 15.94 6.00
N LEU A 236 13.47 15.65 6.86
CA LEU A 236 12.39 14.72 6.57
C LEU A 236 11.51 15.27 5.42
N LYS A 237 11.21 14.43 4.43
CA LYS A 237 10.45 14.81 3.22
C LYS A 237 9.08 14.16 3.15
N HIS A 238 8.99 12.89 3.55
CA HIS A 238 7.79 12.08 3.41
C HIS A 238 7.34 11.57 4.77
N LEU A 239 6.12 11.93 5.15
CA LEU A 239 5.57 11.60 6.46
C LEU A 239 4.20 10.95 6.32
N THR A 240 4.00 9.82 6.99
CA THR A 240 2.69 9.20 7.18
C THR A 240 2.45 9.00 8.66
N LEU A 241 1.37 9.57 9.18
CA LEU A 241 0.98 9.52 10.58
C LEU A 241 -0.38 8.85 10.71
N LEU A 242 -0.43 7.77 11.48
CA LEU A 242 -1.67 7.25 12.04
C LEU A 242 -1.72 7.66 13.50
N VAL A 243 -2.71 8.44 13.92
CA VAL A 243 -2.70 9.10 15.22
C VAL A 243 -3.97 8.81 16.01
N ASN A 244 -3.82 8.84 17.33
CA ASN A 244 -4.89 9.05 18.26
C ASN A 244 -4.93 10.54 18.63
N PRO A 245 -5.98 11.28 18.23
CA PRO A 245 -6.17 12.71 18.50
C PRO A 245 -5.98 13.16 19.94
N ARG A 246 -6.21 12.28 20.93
CA ARG A 246 -6.10 12.64 22.35
C ARG A 246 -4.70 12.45 22.91
N MET A 247 -3.93 11.53 22.34
CA MET A 247 -2.63 11.12 22.89
C MET A 247 -1.44 11.69 22.13
N ASN A 248 -1.58 11.92 20.82
CA ASN A 248 -0.43 12.19 19.97
C ASN A 248 -0.25 13.68 19.62
N ARG A 249 -1.09 14.60 20.14
CA ARG A 249 -1.06 16.03 19.75
C ARG A 249 0.32 16.65 19.81
N GLN A 250 0.97 16.55 20.97
CA GLN A 250 2.29 17.12 21.21
C GLN A 250 3.35 16.51 20.28
N ALA A 251 3.31 15.19 20.08
CA ALA A 251 4.24 14.50 19.19
C ALA A 251 4.06 14.96 17.74
N VAL A 252 2.82 15.03 17.26
CA VAL A 252 2.48 15.51 15.90
C VAL A 252 2.97 16.94 15.70
N HIS A 253 2.64 17.86 16.61
CA HIS A 253 3.09 19.25 16.51
C HIS A 253 4.62 19.35 16.48
N SER A 254 5.31 18.60 17.35
CA SER A 254 6.77 18.59 17.40
C SER A 254 7.40 18.07 16.10
N ILE A 255 6.89 16.96 15.54
CA ILE A 255 7.36 16.44 14.25
C ILE A 255 7.15 17.48 13.14
N LEU A 256 5.98 18.12 13.09
CA LEU A 256 5.67 19.09 12.04
C LEU A 256 6.42 20.41 12.21
N SER A 257 6.90 20.73 13.41
CA SER A 257 7.78 21.89 13.66
C SER A 257 9.25 21.67 13.30
N MET A 258 9.64 20.45 12.91
CA MET A 258 10.98 20.15 12.38
C MET A 258 11.28 20.96 11.10
N PRO A 259 12.55 21.05 10.64
CA PRO A 259 12.94 21.88 9.50
C PRO A 259 11.97 21.78 8.30
N LYS A 260 11.65 22.94 7.71
CA LYS A 260 10.58 23.13 6.73
C LYS A 260 10.90 22.47 5.38
N ALA A 261 10.72 21.16 5.28
CA ALA A 261 11.12 20.39 4.11
C ALA A 261 10.15 19.26 3.72
N LEU A 262 9.02 19.11 4.43
CA LEU A 262 8.05 18.10 4.07
C LEU A 262 7.48 18.38 2.68
N GLU A 263 7.57 17.38 1.80
CA GLU A 263 7.02 17.41 0.45
C GLU A 263 5.66 16.69 0.43
N THR A 264 5.50 15.62 1.21
CA THR A 264 4.27 14.82 1.26
C THR A 264 3.89 14.45 2.69
N LEU A 265 2.60 14.60 3.03
CA LEU A 265 2.04 14.18 4.30
C LEU A 265 0.79 13.33 4.07
N ALA A 266 0.73 12.15 4.68
CA ALA A 266 -0.49 11.40 4.90
C ALA A 266 -0.85 11.41 6.39
N PHE A 267 -2.04 11.87 6.73
CA PHE A 267 -2.51 12.00 8.10
C PHE A 267 -3.81 11.23 8.29
N ASP A 268 -3.82 10.32 9.26
CA ASP A 268 -4.95 9.48 9.58
C ASP A 268 -5.25 9.56 11.07
N ASP A 269 -6.36 10.19 11.42
CA ASP A 269 -6.94 10.10 12.76
C ASP A 269 -8.18 9.19 12.81
N SER A 270 -8.69 8.77 11.64
CA SER A 270 -9.96 8.06 11.47
C SER A 270 -10.08 6.71 12.17
N ARG A 271 -8.94 6.09 12.50
CA ARG A 271 -8.90 4.75 13.10
C ARG A 271 -8.63 4.78 14.60
N ALA A 272 -8.65 5.93 15.27
CA ALA A 272 -8.51 5.97 16.72
C ALA A 272 -9.75 5.38 17.43
N PRO A 273 -9.59 4.58 18.51
CA PRO A 273 -10.71 3.98 19.21
C PRO A 273 -11.37 5.07 20.08
N SER A 274 -12.66 4.96 20.36
CA SER A 274 -13.37 5.82 21.33
C SER A 274 -13.26 7.35 21.10
N VAL A 275 -12.82 7.79 19.92
CA VAL A 275 -12.82 9.18 19.48
C VAL A 275 -14.17 9.47 18.85
N GLN A 276 -14.94 10.38 19.45
CA GLN A 276 -16.19 10.85 18.83
C GLN A 276 -15.87 11.57 17.51
N SER A 277 -16.80 11.60 16.56
CA SER A 277 -16.57 12.20 15.23
C SER A 277 -16.17 13.69 15.27
N GLU A 278 -16.33 14.36 16.41
CA GLU A 278 -16.02 15.78 16.59
C GLU A 278 -14.60 16.05 17.13
N ASP A 279 -13.94 15.04 17.68
CA ASP A 279 -12.61 15.12 18.32
C ASP A 279 -11.43 15.01 17.32
N GLY A 280 -11.67 15.30 16.04
CA GLY A 280 -10.64 15.26 15.00
C GLY A 280 -9.55 16.32 15.20
N MET A 281 -8.37 16.06 14.63
CA MET A 281 -7.21 16.96 14.74
C MET A 281 -6.90 17.75 13.45
N LEU A 282 -7.69 17.55 12.40
CA LEU A 282 -7.41 18.13 11.08
C LEU A 282 -7.30 19.67 11.12
N GLU A 283 -8.15 20.35 11.87
CA GLU A 283 -8.14 21.82 11.97
C GLU A 283 -6.82 22.34 12.59
N GLU A 284 -6.40 21.77 13.71
CA GLU A 284 -5.12 22.06 14.37
C GLU A 284 -3.92 21.70 13.48
N LEU A 285 -4.03 20.59 12.74
CA LEU A 285 -3.02 20.16 11.79
C LEU A 285 -2.81 21.20 10.69
N LEU A 286 -3.89 21.73 10.11
CA LEU A 286 -3.80 22.71 9.01
C LEU A 286 -3.09 24.00 9.45
N LEU A 287 -3.40 24.52 10.64
CA LEU A 287 -2.72 25.68 11.21
C LEU A 287 -1.22 25.41 11.42
N THR A 288 -0.90 24.22 11.93
CA THR A 288 0.50 23.79 12.16
C THR A 288 1.26 23.67 10.83
N LEU A 289 0.65 23.07 9.81
CA LEU A 289 1.24 22.91 8.48
C LEU A 289 1.47 24.25 7.79
N ALA A 290 0.52 25.18 7.85
CA ALA A 290 0.67 26.50 7.26
C ALA A 290 1.88 27.26 7.86
N ARG A 291 2.09 27.14 9.17
CA ARG A 291 3.19 27.81 9.88
C ARG A 291 4.55 27.17 9.62
N TYR A 292 4.63 25.85 9.71
CA TYR A 292 5.91 25.14 9.75
C TYR A 292 6.26 24.42 8.46
N GLN A 293 5.30 24.10 7.59
CA GLN A 293 5.52 23.30 6.38
C GLN A 293 4.89 23.96 5.13
N PRO A 294 5.24 25.22 4.81
CA PRO A 294 4.64 25.95 3.69
C PRO A 294 4.98 25.34 2.31
N GLY A 295 6.06 24.54 2.21
CA GLY A 295 6.50 23.87 0.99
C GLY A 295 5.81 22.52 0.71
N LEU A 296 4.83 22.12 1.52
CA LEU A 296 4.12 20.85 1.36
C LEU A 296 3.41 20.79 0.00
N LYS A 297 3.69 19.76 -0.80
CA LYS A 297 3.13 19.58 -2.15
C LYS A 297 1.92 18.67 -2.16
N ALA A 298 1.92 17.62 -1.34
CA ALA A 298 0.83 16.65 -1.29
C ALA A 298 0.34 16.38 0.13
N LEU A 299 -0.97 16.45 0.33
CA LEU A 299 -1.63 16.15 1.60
C LEU A 299 -2.72 15.09 1.40
N LYS A 300 -2.61 13.98 2.12
CA LYS A 300 -3.64 12.93 2.16
C LYS A 300 -4.25 12.86 3.56
N VAL A 301 -5.57 12.97 3.64
CA VAL A 301 -6.32 13.01 4.90
C VAL A 301 -7.26 11.82 5.00
N PHE A 302 -7.15 11.09 6.10
CA PHE A 302 -8.08 10.04 6.51
C PHE A 302 -8.74 10.51 7.82
N ALA A 303 -9.86 11.23 7.71
CA ALA A 303 -10.45 11.95 8.86
C ALA A 303 -11.47 11.11 9.67
N THR A 304 -11.42 11.17 11.01
CA THR A 304 -12.50 10.72 11.92
C THR A 304 -13.82 11.46 11.67
N ALA A 305 -13.73 12.74 11.30
CA ALA A 305 -14.85 13.66 11.19
C ALA A 305 -15.65 13.47 9.88
N ARG A 306 -16.09 12.24 9.60
CA ARG A 306 -16.76 11.88 8.34
C ARG A 306 -18.03 12.68 8.08
N SER A 307 -18.77 13.02 9.14
CA SER A 307 -19.96 13.88 9.08
C SER A 307 -19.60 15.32 8.76
N VAL A 308 -18.54 15.85 9.39
CA VAL A 308 -18.07 17.22 9.17
C VAL A 308 -17.68 17.47 7.73
N LEU A 309 -17.13 16.48 7.01
CA LEU A 309 -16.82 16.66 5.59
C LEU A 309 -18.07 16.75 4.70
N SER A 310 -19.22 16.27 5.16
CA SER A 310 -20.46 16.16 4.37
C SER A 310 -21.55 17.15 4.76
N ASP A 311 -21.42 17.85 5.90
CA ASP A 311 -22.44 18.75 6.42
C ASP A 311 -22.33 20.17 5.81
N PRO A 312 -23.34 20.64 5.05
CA PRO A 312 -23.29 21.96 4.40
C PRO A 312 -23.31 23.15 5.35
N SER A 313 -23.63 22.93 6.64
CA SER A 313 -23.60 23.97 7.68
C SER A 313 -22.18 24.19 8.23
N LEU A 314 -21.27 23.25 8.03
CA LEU A 314 -19.89 23.29 8.51
C LEU A 314 -18.87 23.72 7.43
N THR A 315 -19.36 24.32 6.34
CA THR A 315 -18.52 24.86 5.27
C THR A 315 -17.54 25.89 5.83
N GLY A 316 -16.26 25.76 5.48
CA GLY A 316 -15.21 26.69 5.90
C GLY A 316 -14.52 26.35 7.22
N ARG A 317 -14.94 25.30 7.94
CA ARG A 317 -14.24 24.83 9.16
C ARG A 317 -12.79 24.43 8.89
N PHE A 318 -12.51 23.87 7.71
CA PHE A 318 -11.16 23.54 7.28
C PHE A 318 -10.67 24.59 6.30
N ASP A 319 -9.55 25.22 6.62
CA ASP A 319 -8.90 26.22 5.76
C ASP A 319 -7.59 25.65 5.20
N PHE A 320 -7.61 25.28 3.92
CA PHE A 320 -6.43 24.82 3.19
C PHE A 320 -5.75 25.95 2.41
N SER A 321 -6.33 27.16 2.39
CA SER A 321 -5.87 28.27 1.55
C SER A 321 -4.47 28.76 1.93
N GLN A 322 -4.10 28.57 3.19
CA GLN A 322 -2.79 28.91 3.73
C GLN A 322 -1.68 27.96 3.28
N LEU A 323 -2.02 26.77 2.76
CA LEU A 323 -1.08 25.79 2.23
C LEU A 323 -0.74 26.11 0.77
N THR A 324 -0.11 27.27 0.55
CA THR A 324 0.15 27.84 -0.79
C THR A 324 1.01 26.97 -1.71
N GLY A 325 1.86 26.10 -1.15
CA GLY A 325 2.65 25.13 -1.89
C GLY A 325 1.90 23.87 -2.32
N LEU A 326 0.67 23.65 -1.82
CA LEU A 326 -0.07 22.41 -2.00
C LEU A 326 -0.60 22.27 -3.43
N LYS A 327 -0.23 21.17 -4.07
CA LYS A 327 -0.61 20.79 -5.44
C LYS A 327 -1.63 19.66 -5.47
N GLU A 328 -1.51 18.74 -4.53
CA GLU A 328 -2.37 17.56 -4.46
C GLU A 328 -3.01 17.46 -3.08
N LEU A 329 -4.33 17.35 -3.06
CA LEU A 329 -5.10 17.13 -1.85
C LEU A 329 -5.93 15.87 -2.03
N SER A 330 -5.88 14.97 -1.06
CA SER A 330 -6.59 13.71 -1.14
C SER A 330 -7.34 13.42 0.15
N PHE A 331 -8.61 13.03 0.02
CA PHE A 331 -9.43 12.58 1.13
C PHE A 331 -9.69 11.09 1.01
N SER A 332 -9.68 10.40 2.13
CA SER A 332 -10.01 8.99 2.25
C SER A 332 -10.90 8.81 3.48
N ASN A 333 -11.63 7.69 3.53
CA ASN A 333 -12.43 7.32 4.70
C ASN A 333 -13.52 8.34 5.11
N HIS A 334 -14.07 9.11 4.15
CA HIS A 334 -15.19 10.04 4.37
C HIS A 334 -16.56 9.40 4.06
N ARG A 335 -17.66 10.07 4.44
CA ARG A 335 -19.03 9.70 4.02
C ARG A 335 -19.22 9.88 2.50
N THR A 336 -20.37 9.48 1.99
CA THR A 336 -20.68 9.42 0.55
C THR A 336 -20.59 10.75 -0.21
N ILE A 337 -20.57 11.91 0.47
CA ILE A 337 -20.62 13.23 -0.17
C ILE A 337 -19.71 14.24 0.57
N PRO A 338 -18.38 14.25 0.35
CA PRO A 338 -17.48 15.20 1.00
C PRO A 338 -17.54 16.58 0.32
N ILE A 339 -18.44 17.46 0.74
CA ILE A 339 -18.60 18.80 0.14
C ILE A 339 -17.68 19.86 0.74
N ASN A 340 -17.27 19.72 2.00
CA ASN A 340 -16.51 20.77 2.69
C ASN A 340 -15.05 20.83 2.26
N CYS A 341 -14.56 19.84 1.51
CA CYS A 341 -13.24 19.89 0.88
C CYS A 341 -13.18 20.75 -0.39
N PHE A 342 -14.27 21.41 -0.79
CA PHE A 342 -14.30 22.35 -1.92
C PHE A 342 -14.28 23.83 -1.47
N PHE A 343 -14.18 24.07 -0.17
CA PHE A 343 -14.10 25.41 0.40
C PHE A 343 -12.69 25.69 0.90
N ASN A 344 -12.27 26.96 0.81
CA ASN A 344 -10.95 27.42 1.27
C ASN A 344 -9.80 26.55 0.71
N LEU A 345 -9.88 26.18 -0.57
CA LEU A 345 -8.79 25.45 -1.23
C LEU A 345 -7.63 26.39 -1.58
N PRO A 346 -6.39 25.89 -1.63
CA PRO A 346 -5.26 26.70 -2.06
C PRO A 346 -5.38 27.05 -3.54
N THR A 347 -5.04 28.28 -3.90
CA THR A 347 -5.17 28.81 -5.28
C THR A 347 -4.36 28.02 -6.30
N GLY A 348 -3.25 27.42 -5.89
CA GLY A 348 -2.36 26.61 -6.72
C GLY A 348 -2.68 25.11 -6.78
N LEU A 349 -3.82 24.67 -6.21
CA LEU A 349 -4.19 23.26 -6.18
C LEU A 349 -4.47 22.73 -7.58
N GLU A 350 -3.75 21.68 -7.97
CA GLU A 350 -3.87 21.05 -9.27
C GLU A 350 -4.88 19.92 -9.24
N SER A 351 -4.83 19.06 -8.21
CA SER A 351 -5.67 17.88 -8.09
C SER A 351 -6.31 17.71 -6.72
N LEU A 352 -7.60 17.38 -6.71
CA LEU A 352 -8.35 16.92 -5.54
C LEU A 352 -8.79 15.47 -5.77
N ARG A 353 -8.38 14.56 -4.90
CA ARG A 353 -8.72 13.14 -5.00
C ARG A 353 -9.63 12.67 -3.87
N LEU A 354 -10.78 12.11 -4.22
CA LEU A 354 -11.75 11.52 -3.29
C LEU A 354 -11.64 10.00 -3.37
N ASN A 355 -11.11 9.37 -2.31
CA ASN A 355 -10.99 7.91 -2.25
C ASN A 355 -12.07 7.35 -1.34
N ASN A 356 -13.20 6.97 -1.92
CA ASN A 356 -14.29 6.22 -1.31
C ASN A 356 -15.45 6.10 -2.30
N ASN A 357 -16.48 5.34 -1.95
CA ASN A 357 -17.71 5.32 -2.74
C ASN A 357 -18.46 6.65 -2.64
N VAL A 358 -18.22 7.53 -3.61
CA VAL A 358 -18.89 8.80 -3.79
C VAL A 358 -20.08 8.59 -4.74
N ASN A 359 -21.27 9.03 -4.34
CA ASN A 359 -22.39 9.11 -5.29
C ASN A 359 -22.23 10.38 -6.13
N THR A 360 -21.79 10.22 -7.39
CA THR A 360 -21.42 11.34 -8.27
C THR A 360 -22.59 12.28 -8.58
N ILE A 361 -23.83 11.77 -8.68
CA ILE A 361 -25.01 12.63 -8.90
C ILE A 361 -25.27 13.51 -7.67
N MET A 362 -25.25 12.90 -6.48
CA MET A 362 -25.51 13.62 -5.23
C MET A 362 -24.41 14.65 -4.96
N LEU A 363 -23.15 14.28 -5.20
CA LEU A 363 -22.03 15.22 -5.14
C LEU A 363 -22.22 16.38 -6.11
N ALA A 364 -22.55 16.09 -7.38
CA ALA A 364 -22.77 17.13 -8.39
C ALA A 364 -23.86 18.12 -7.97
N LYS A 365 -25.02 17.63 -7.53
CA LYS A 365 -26.12 18.47 -7.07
C LYS A 365 -25.69 19.37 -5.91
N ALA A 366 -25.02 18.80 -4.92
CA ALA A 366 -24.59 19.54 -3.75
C ALA A 366 -23.54 20.61 -4.11
N LEU A 367 -22.52 20.28 -4.90
CA LEU A 367 -21.48 21.23 -5.29
C LEU A 367 -22.03 22.36 -6.17
N ILE A 368 -22.96 22.07 -7.08
CA ILE A 368 -23.59 23.11 -7.92
C ILE A 368 -24.37 24.11 -7.05
N GLN A 369 -25.16 23.62 -6.09
CA GLN A 369 -25.89 24.48 -5.16
C GLN A 369 -24.96 25.36 -4.31
N LEU A 370 -23.76 24.86 -4.02
CA LEU A 370 -22.76 25.54 -3.20
C LEU A 370 -21.79 26.41 -4.01
N SER A 371 -21.79 26.30 -5.33
CA SER A 371 -20.77 26.89 -6.20
C SER A 371 -20.73 28.41 -6.21
N SER A 372 -21.83 29.07 -5.85
CA SER A 372 -21.93 30.53 -5.75
C SER A 372 -21.55 31.06 -4.36
N ARG A 373 -21.28 30.18 -3.39
CA ARG A 373 -20.88 30.60 -2.03
C ARG A 373 -19.45 31.15 -2.02
N PRO A 374 -19.13 32.09 -1.11
CA PRO A 374 -17.77 32.59 -0.97
C PRO A 374 -16.80 31.46 -0.62
N ASN A 375 -15.56 31.60 -1.09
CA ASN A 375 -14.46 30.66 -0.90
C ASN A 375 -14.68 29.25 -1.46
N PHE A 376 -15.78 29.00 -2.17
CA PHE A 376 -15.93 27.80 -2.98
C PHE A 376 -14.93 27.84 -4.13
N THR A 377 -14.18 26.76 -4.33
CA THR A 377 -13.27 26.61 -5.45
C THR A 377 -13.37 25.20 -6.01
N CYS A 378 -13.48 25.09 -7.33
CA CYS A 378 -13.39 23.80 -8.01
C CYS A 378 -11.92 23.58 -8.44
N PRO A 379 -11.29 22.45 -8.08
CA PRO A 379 -9.93 22.13 -8.51
C PRO A 379 -9.87 21.94 -10.04
N LEU A 380 -8.68 22.12 -10.62
CA LEU A 380 -8.48 21.90 -12.05
C LEU A 380 -8.73 20.44 -12.43
N HIS A 381 -8.26 19.50 -11.60
CA HIS A 381 -8.50 18.08 -11.73
C HIS A 381 -9.23 17.53 -10.50
N LEU A 382 -10.37 16.87 -10.74
CA LEU A 382 -11.08 16.09 -9.73
C LEU A 382 -10.92 14.60 -10.03
N ASP A 383 -10.29 13.86 -9.12
CA ASP A 383 -10.16 12.40 -9.19
C ASP A 383 -11.09 11.75 -8.16
N ILE A 384 -11.90 10.79 -8.59
CA ILE A 384 -12.80 10.01 -7.74
C ILE A 384 -12.41 8.55 -7.88
N ASP A 385 -11.90 7.97 -6.80
CA ASP A 385 -11.44 6.59 -6.76
C ASP A 385 -12.36 5.75 -5.86
N VAL A 386 -13.08 4.82 -6.48
CA VAL A 386 -14.04 3.93 -5.84
C VAL A 386 -13.50 2.50 -5.87
N ASP A 387 -13.10 1.99 -4.71
CA ASP A 387 -12.64 0.61 -4.56
C ASP A 387 -13.74 -0.25 -3.91
N TYR A 388 -14.39 -1.10 -4.70
CA TYR A 388 -15.43 -2.03 -4.25
C TYR A 388 -14.87 -3.24 -3.51
N SER A 389 -13.56 -3.55 -3.66
CA SER A 389 -12.93 -4.70 -2.99
C SER A 389 -12.80 -4.52 -1.47
N LEU A 390 -12.87 -3.27 -0.99
CA LEU A 390 -12.74 -2.94 0.43
C LEU A 390 -14.04 -3.10 1.24
N ARG A 391 -15.13 -3.63 0.64
CA ARG A 391 -16.45 -3.78 1.29
C ARG A 391 -16.73 -5.21 1.77
N GLU A 392 -17.42 -5.32 2.91
CA GLU A 392 -17.93 -6.59 3.48
C GLU A 392 -18.99 -7.27 2.59
N HIS A 393 -19.65 -6.52 1.71
CA HIS A 393 -20.60 -7.01 0.69
C HIS A 393 -20.05 -6.79 -0.74
N SER A 394 -18.74 -6.94 -0.91
CA SER A 394 -18.01 -6.58 -2.15
C SER A 394 -18.45 -7.33 -3.40
N ASP A 395 -19.07 -8.50 -3.29
CA ASP A 395 -19.53 -9.27 -4.44
C ASP A 395 -20.69 -8.59 -5.19
N GLU A 396 -21.67 -8.01 -4.48
CA GLU A 396 -22.81 -7.35 -5.12
C GLU A 396 -22.42 -6.05 -5.83
N PHE A 397 -21.50 -5.27 -5.25
CA PHE A 397 -21.06 -4.01 -5.85
C PHE A 397 -19.98 -4.20 -6.93
N SER A 398 -19.15 -5.26 -6.84
CA SER A 398 -18.24 -5.58 -7.94
C SER A 398 -18.95 -6.24 -9.12
N TYR A 399 -20.13 -6.82 -8.90
CA TYR A 399 -20.93 -7.49 -9.95
C TYR A 399 -21.19 -6.60 -11.16
N TYR A 400 -21.60 -5.34 -10.97
CA TYR A 400 -21.90 -4.46 -12.10
C TYR A 400 -20.68 -3.92 -12.86
N LEU A 401 -19.46 -4.04 -12.31
CA LEU A 401 -18.25 -3.82 -13.09
C LEU A 401 -17.95 -5.02 -13.99
N ARG A 402 -18.28 -6.24 -13.53
CA ARG A 402 -18.15 -7.48 -14.32
C ARG A 402 -19.21 -7.59 -15.41
N ASP A 403 -20.44 -7.19 -15.09
CA ASP A 403 -21.60 -7.24 -16.00
C ASP A 403 -22.21 -5.83 -16.19
N PRO A 404 -21.58 -4.99 -17.02
CA PRO A 404 -22.08 -3.64 -17.33
C PRO A 404 -23.48 -3.63 -17.97
N ASP A 405 -23.84 -4.68 -18.72
CA ASP A 405 -25.07 -4.74 -19.51
C ASP A 405 -26.30 -5.13 -18.68
N SER A 406 -26.09 -5.68 -17.49
CA SER A 406 -27.15 -5.87 -16.50
C SER A 406 -27.94 -4.58 -16.24
N ILE A 407 -29.21 -4.71 -15.85
CA ILE A 407 -30.08 -3.55 -15.53
C ILE A 407 -29.43 -2.67 -14.45
N VAL A 408 -28.83 -3.30 -13.44
CA VAL A 408 -28.12 -2.61 -12.36
C VAL A 408 -26.86 -1.91 -12.89
N GLY A 409 -26.05 -2.59 -13.70
CA GLY A 409 -24.83 -2.01 -14.27
C GLY A 409 -25.09 -0.81 -15.17
N ARG A 410 -26.08 -0.91 -16.06
CA ARG A 410 -26.53 0.23 -16.88
C ARG A 410 -27.06 1.38 -16.04
N THR A 411 -27.81 1.09 -14.97
CA THR A 411 -28.34 2.12 -14.07
C THR A 411 -27.23 2.85 -13.32
N VAL A 412 -26.25 2.11 -12.79
CA VAL A 412 -25.09 2.69 -12.09
C VAL A 412 -24.26 3.53 -13.05
N LEU A 413 -23.88 2.99 -14.22
CA LEU A 413 -23.10 3.69 -15.23
C LEU A 413 -23.83 4.96 -15.72
N THR A 414 -25.13 4.86 -16.04
CA THR A 414 -25.95 6.03 -16.41
C THR A 414 -25.92 7.08 -15.32
N GLY A 415 -25.99 6.67 -14.05
CA GLY A 415 -25.86 7.57 -12.92
C GLY A 415 -24.48 8.21 -12.81
N ARG A 416 -23.40 7.45 -13.02
CA ARG A 416 -22.02 7.96 -13.08
C ARG A 416 -21.89 9.04 -14.17
N LEU A 417 -22.28 8.70 -15.38
CA LEU A 417 -22.23 9.58 -16.56
C LEU A 417 -23.04 10.86 -16.36
N ARG A 418 -24.25 10.76 -15.80
CA ARG A 418 -25.07 11.92 -15.48
C ARG A 418 -24.40 12.84 -14.44
N GLY A 419 -23.81 12.26 -13.40
CA GLY A 419 -23.06 13.03 -12.39
C GLY A 419 -21.86 13.76 -12.99
N ILE A 420 -21.09 13.08 -13.86
CA ILE A 420 -19.95 13.67 -14.58
C ILE A 420 -20.40 14.82 -15.48
N ASP A 421 -21.46 14.62 -16.27
CA ASP A 421 -22.02 15.67 -17.15
C ASP A 421 -22.45 16.90 -16.35
N MET A 422 -23.13 16.70 -15.22
CA MET A 422 -23.52 17.80 -14.32
C MET A 422 -22.29 18.57 -13.80
N LEU A 423 -21.25 17.88 -13.33
CA LEU A 423 -20.03 18.54 -12.83
C LEU A 423 -19.32 19.32 -13.94
N MET A 424 -19.08 18.69 -15.10
CA MET A 424 -18.32 19.30 -16.20
C MET A 424 -19.06 20.46 -16.87
N ARG A 425 -20.40 20.45 -16.91
CA ARG A 425 -21.17 21.58 -17.47
C ARG A 425 -21.24 22.77 -16.53
N ASN A 426 -21.35 22.54 -15.22
CA ASN A 426 -21.72 23.59 -14.26
C ASN A 426 -20.56 24.10 -13.40
N LEU A 427 -19.48 23.32 -13.24
CA LEU A 427 -18.32 23.72 -12.44
C LEU A 427 -17.10 23.91 -13.35
N PHE A 428 -16.20 24.81 -12.96
CA PHE A 428 -14.95 25.07 -13.68
C PHE A 428 -13.88 24.00 -13.35
N CYS A 429 -14.16 22.76 -13.75
CA CYS A 429 -13.22 21.63 -13.70
C CYS A 429 -12.63 21.40 -15.10
N LYS A 430 -11.30 21.27 -15.22
CA LYS A 430 -10.64 20.97 -16.51
C LYS A 430 -10.68 19.49 -16.84
N GLN A 431 -10.47 18.65 -15.83
CA GLN A 431 -10.43 17.20 -15.98
C GLN A 431 -11.12 16.52 -14.80
N LEU A 432 -11.97 15.54 -15.08
CA LEU A 432 -12.54 14.67 -14.07
C LEU A 432 -12.19 13.23 -14.41
N THR A 433 -11.60 12.52 -13.46
CA THR A 433 -11.33 11.08 -13.56
C THR A 433 -12.18 10.35 -12.52
N LEU A 434 -12.93 9.34 -12.95
CA LEU A 434 -13.61 8.40 -12.07
C LEU A 434 -13.01 7.02 -12.32
N THR A 435 -12.34 6.48 -11.32
CA THR A 435 -11.83 5.11 -11.36
C THR A 435 -12.67 4.24 -10.43
N GLU A 436 -13.20 3.13 -10.96
CA GLU A 436 -13.97 2.14 -10.24
C GLU A 436 -13.22 0.81 -10.28
N ARG A 437 -12.87 0.26 -9.11
CA ARG A 437 -12.12 -1.00 -9.00
C ARG A 437 -12.93 -2.07 -8.30
N GLY A 438 -13.04 -3.23 -8.94
CA GLY A 438 -13.51 -4.48 -8.34
C GLY A 438 -12.36 -5.47 -8.18
N TYR A 439 -12.67 -6.70 -7.79
CA TYR A 439 -11.64 -7.75 -7.63
C TYR A 439 -10.98 -8.17 -8.94
N THR A 440 -11.69 -8.10 -10.06
CA THR A 440 -11.26 -8.67 -11.36
C THR A 440 -11.49 -7.72 -12.53
N ALA A 441 -11.92 -6.50 -12.23
CA ALA A 441 -12.29 -5.50 -13.24
C ALA A 441 -11.99 -4.10 -12.72
N GLU A 442 -11.50 -3.24 -13.60
CA GLU A 442 -11.31 -1.81 -13.37
C GLU A 442 -11.97 -1.05 -14.52
N ARG A 443 -12.78 -0.04 -14.19
CA ARG A 443 -13.31 0.92 -15.17
C ARG A 443 -12.76 2.30 -14.84
N ARG A 444 -12.27 3.00 -15.85
CA ARG A 444 -11.85 4.40 -15.76
C ARG A 444 -12.66 5.24 -16.74
N LEU A 445 -13.38 6.22 -16.20
CA LEU A 445 -14.07 7.24 -16.98
C LEU A 445 -13.30 8.55 -16.85
N GLU A 446 -12.95 9.17 -17.98
CA GLU A 446 -12.17 10.40 -18.01
C GLU A 446 -12.88 11.47 -18.85
N ALA A 447 -13.23 12.58 -18.22
CA ALA A 447 -13.86 13.72 -18.86
C ALA A 447 -12.87 14.88 -18.94
N ILE A 448 -12.54 15.33 -20.15
CA ILE A 448 -11.56 16.40 -20.41
C ILE A 448 -12.28 17.57 -21.08
N ARG A 449 -12.26 18.75 -20.45
CA ARG A 449 -12.89 19.95 -20.99
C ARG A 449 -12.24 20.35 -22.30
N THR A 450 -13.06 20.58 -23.32
CA THR A 450 -12.62 21.09 -24.62
C THR A 450 -12.99 22.55 -24.76
N TYR A 451 -12.03 23.36 -25.19
CA TYR A 451 -12.32 24.72 -25.65
C TYR A 451 -12.50 24.65 -27.16
N PRO A 452 -13.71 24.82 -27.70
CA PRO A 452 -13.89 24.76 -29.14
C PRO A 452 -13.04 25.86 -29.80
N ALA A 453 -12.39 25.51 -30.91
CA ALA A 453 -11.90 26.53 -31.84
C ALA A 453 -13.08 27.43 -32.24
N ARG A 454 -12.85 28.74 -32.38
CA ARG A 454 -13.90 29.73 -32.70
C ARG A 454 -14.77 29.22 -33.86
N GLY A 455 -16.07 29.05 -33.61
CA GLY A 455 -17.07 28.68 -34.64
C GLY A 455 -17.61 27.24 -34.58
N ILE A 456 -17.06 26.34 -33.74
CA ILE A 456 -17.58 24.96 -33.61
C ILE A 456 -18.52 24.86 -32.39
N LYS A 457 -19.81 24.61 -32.63
CA LYS A 457 -20.75 24.21 -31.56
C LYS A 457 -20.52 22.74 -31.21
N MET A 458 -20.04 22.47 -30.00
CA MET A 458 -20.03 21.11 -29.44
C MET A 458 -21.28 20.88 -28.58
N GLU A 459 -21.88 19.68 -28.65
CA GLU A 459 -23.01 19.28 -27.80
C GLU A 459 -22.64 19.18 -26.32
N ARG A 460 -21.36 18.90 -26.04
CA ARG A 460 -20.78 18.84 -24.69
C ARG A 460 -19.51 19.70 -24.63
N PRO A 461 -19.27 20.41 -23.52
CA PRO A 461 -18.04 21.19 -23.34
C PRO A 461 -16.82 20.34 -23.00
N TYR A 462 -16.88 19.02 -23.22
CA TYR A 462 -15.85 18.06 -22.83
C TYR A 462 -15.91 16.79 -23.69
N VAL A 463 -14.78 16.09 -23.79
CA VAL A 463 -14.67 14.72 -24.34
C VAL A 463 -14.71 13.74 -23.18
N LEU A 464 -15.44 12.63 -23.35
CA LEU A 464 -15.49 11.53 -22.41
C LEU A 464 -14.76 10.33 -23.00
N LEU A 465 -13.80 9.79 -22.27
CA LEU A 465 -13.07 8.55 -22.57
C LEU A 465 -13.47 7.51 -21.53
N GLU A 466 -13.57 6.25 -21.97
CA GLU A 466 -13.84 5.10 -21.11
C GLU A 466 -12.83 4.01 -21.43
N ASP A 467 -12.07 3.61 -20.41
CA ASP A 467 -11.18 2.46 -20.46
C ASP A 467 -11.70 1.41 -19.47
N THR A 468 -11.82 0.16 -19.90
CA THR A 468 -12.18 -0.95 -19.02
C THR A 468 -11.15 -2.06 -19.14
N TYR A 469 -10.63 -2.50 -18.00
CA TYR A 469 -9.64 -3.56 -17.88
C TYR A 469 -10.25 -4.73 -17.12
N TYR A 470 -10.09 -5.93 -17.67
CA TYR A 470 -10.49 -7.18 -17.05
C TYR A 470 -9.26 -8.03 -16.81
N ASP A 471 -9.13 -8.55 -15.59
CA ASP A 471 -8.08 -9.52 -15.28
C ASP A 471 -8.44 -10.87 -15.90
N SER A 472 -7.89 -11.14 -17.09
CA SER A 472 -8.18 -12.34 -17.88
C SER A 472 -7.62 -13.62 -17.27
N GLU A 473 -6.69 -13.54 -16.30
CA GLU A 473 -6.07 -14.72 -15.70
C GLU A 473 -7.01 -15.47 -14.74
N ILE A 474 -8.08 -14.81 -14.28
CA ILE A 474 -9.05 -15.41 -13.33
C ILE A 474 -10.25 -16.05 -14.05
N TYR A 475 -10.46 -15.74 -15.34
CA TYR A 475 -11.60 -16.22 -16.12
C TYR A 475 -11.16 -16.93 -17.41
N GLY A 476 -11.10 -18.25 -17.36
CA GLY A 476 -11.30 -19.06 -18.56
C GLY A 476 -12.76 -18.96 -19.01
N ASP A 477 -12.97 -18.36 -20.19
CA ASP A 477 -14.18 -18.35 -21.04
C ASP A 477 -15.51 -17.86 -20.41
N PRO A 478 -16.16 -16.79 -20.92
CA PRO A 478 -17.41 -16.26 -20.36
C PRO A 478 -18.60 -17.08 -20.85
N ARG A 479 -18.96 -18.15 -20.13
CA ARG A 479 -20.28 -18.80 -20.24
C ARG A 479 -20.91 -18.97 -18.86
N PRO A 480 -22.24 -18.91 -18.73
CA PRO A 480 -22.90 -18.88 -17.42
C PRO A 480 -22.83 -20.26 -16.78
N TYR A 481 -21.89 -20.45 -15.84
CA TYR A 481 -21.82 -21.65 -15.02
C TYR A 481 -22.51 -21.42 -13.67
N ILE A 482 -23.56 -22.22 -13.47
CA ILE A 482 -24.21 -22.50 -12.20
C ILE A 482 -23.15 -22.95 -11.19
N MET A 483 -23.14 -22.32 -10.01
CA MET A 483 -22.21 -22.60 -8.92
C MET A 483 -22.20 -24.10 -8.54
N LYS A 484 -21.04 -24.74 -8.73
CA LYS A 484 -20.53 -25.79 -7.84
C LYS A 484 -19.07 -25.51 -7.54
N GLY A 485 -18.74 -25.49 -6.25
CA GLY A 485 -17.48 -24.97 -5.74
C GLY A 485 -16.23 -25.63 -6.31
N ARG A 486 -15.18 -24.83 -6.48
CA ARG A 486 -13.78 -25.28 -6.58
C ARG A 486 -12.87 -24.32 -5.84
N LYS A 487 -12.05 -24.89 -4.95
CA LYS A 487 -10.83 -24.30 -4.41
C LYS A 487 -9.83 -24.19 -5.56
N GLY A 488 -9.54 -22.97 -6.01
CA GLY A 488 -8.46 -22.67 -6.94
C GLY A 488 -7.43 -21.80 -6.23
N ASN A 489 -6.21 -22.33 -6.08
CA ASN A 489 -5.02 -21.55 -5.81
C ASN A 489 -4.64 -20.87 -7.12
N ASP A 490 -4.40 -19.56 -7.14
CA ASP A 490 -3.37 -19.04 -8.04
C ASP A 490 -2.73 -17.72 -7.58
N HIS A 491 -1.46 -17.61 -7.93
CA HIS A 491 -0.44 -16.72 -7.41
C HIS A 491 -0.05 -15.69 -8.45
N SER A 492 -0.38 -14.42 -8.22
CA SER A 492 0.28 -13.28 -8.86
C SER A 492 0.13 -12.04 -7.98
N VAL A 493 1.11 -11.81 -7.09
CA VAL A 493 1.23 -10.59 -6.29
C VAL A 493 2.71 -10.30 -6.13
N PHE A 494 3.31 -9.52 -7.02
CA PHE A 494 4.49 -8.70 -6.73
C PHE A 494 4.64 -7.65 -7.83
N ASP A 495 4.14 -6.46 -7.55
CA ASP A 495 4.72 -5.23 -8.04
C ASP A 495 5.20 -4.43 -6.83
N GLY A 496 6.32 -3.73 -7.02
CA GLY A 496 7.16 -3.12 -5.99
C GLY A 496 6.38 -2.41 -4.88
N CYS A 497 6.88 -2.57 -3.65
CA CYS A 497 6.29 -2.15 -2.39
C CYS A 497 5.99 -0.65 -2.27
N SER A 498 5.02 -0.18 -3.04
CA SER A 498 4.09 0.87 -2.71
C SER A 498 2.87 0.15 -2.17
N PHE A 499 2.92 -0.35 -0.93
CA PHE A 499 1.70 -0.77 -0.25
C PHE A 499 0.95 0.50 0.16
N PRO A 500 -0.14 0.93 -0.53
CA PRO A 500 -1.17 1.63 0.20
C PRO A 500 -1.65 0.68 1.30
N LEU A 501 -2.23 1.21 2.37
CA LEU A 501 -2.85 0.50 3.48
C LEU A 501 -3.99 -0.49 3.07
N ARG A 502 -4.05 -0.97 1.81
CA ARG A 502 -5.11 -1.73 1.15
C ARG A 502 -5.38 -3.14 1.72
N ARG A 503 -4.60 -3.68 2.65
CA ARG A 503 -4.86 -5.03 3.21
C ARG A 503 -4.82 -5.16 4.73
N CYS A 504 -5.08 -4.07 5.46
CA CYS A 504 -5.42 -4.16 6.88
C CYS A 504 -6.74 -3.42 7.14
N SER A 505 -7.84 -3.98 6.62
CA SER A 505 -9.20 -3.60 7.04
C SER A 505 -9.70 -4.58 8.10
N PRO A 506 -10.09 -4.07 9.28
CA PRO A 506 -11.07 -4.69 10.12
C PRO A 506 -12.16 -3.64 10.36
N TYR A 507 -13.10 -3.53 9.43
CA TYR A 507 -14.29 -2.75 9.73
C TYR A 507 -15.16 -3.53 10.70
N MET A 508 -15.71 -2.80 11.68
CA MET A 508 -16.79 -3.26 12.53
C MET A 508 -18.08 -2.72 11.93
N GLY A 509 -18.96 -3.62 11.48
CA GLY A 509 -20.37 -3.30 11.29
C GLY A 509 -21.04 -3.16 12.66
N SER A 510 -21.26 -1.93 13.13
CA SER A 510 -22.27 -1.68 14.16
C SER A 510 -23.61 -1.48 13.49
N ARG A 511 -24.44 -2.52 13.51
CA ARG A 511 -25.89 -2.45 13.24
C ARG A 511 -26.49 -1.53 14.30
N TRP A 512 -27.01 -0.38 13.89
CA TRP A 512 -27.95 0.38 14.71
C TRP A 512 -29.31 0.13 14.09
N ASP A 513 -30.08 -0.74 14.74
CA ASP A 513 -31.49 -0.91 14.47
C ASP A 513 -32.20 0.38 14.88
N SER A 514 -32.88 0.98 13.92
CA SER A 514 -33.81 2.07 14.13
C SER A 514 -35.14 1.49 14.61
N ASP A 515 -35.35 1.46 15.92
CA ASP A 515 -36.69 1.35 16.51
C ASP A 515 -36.95 2.63 17.31
N SER A 516 -37.70 3.54 16.69
CA SER A 516 -38.40 4.62 17.37
C SER A 516 -39.90 4.34 17.25
N HIS A 517 -40.48 3.79 18.31
CA HIS A 517 -41.90 3.94 18.61
C HIS A 517 -42.06 5.07 19.64
N SER A 518 -42.80 6.10 19.22
CA SER A 518 -43.77 6.92 19.99
C SER A 518 -43.71 6.81 21.52
N ASP A 519 -43.41 7.91 22.22
CA ASP A 519 -44.35 8.99 22.56
C ASP A 519 -43.62 10.32 22.79
#